data_AF-S8C1W8-F1
#
_entry.id   AF-S8C1W8-F1
#
_cell.length_a   1.000
_cell.length_b   1.000
_cell.length_c   1.000
_cell.angle_alpha   90.00
_cell.angle_beta   90.00
_cell.angle_gamma   90.00
#
_symmetry.space_group_name_H-M   'P 1'
#
loop_
_entity.id
_entity.type
_entity.pdbx_description
1 polymer ?
#
loop_
_entity_poly.entity_id
_entity_poly.type
_entity_poly.pdbx_seq_one_letter_code
_entity_poly.pdbx_strand_id
1 'polypeptide(L)'
;IGVVVEDKGFIDSSMGGKHWEAGKFALSLRLSLWSEHLGLRGAEVDLIRDPVTDSTYKNIWTATAKTNTTIYQDVFSCIPNDLIHSRSSLRQCMSFWRDKIGHTTIDLGIAPENLESYRDGDAAVACDPMARLEGVKGNLVSFPLDFMCKEDLRPGYKESEYYASSQVFH
;
A
#
# COMPACT_ATOMS: atom_id res chain seq x y z
N ILE A 1 -5.39 12.11 -24.14
CA ILE A 1 -4.42 11.67 -25.19
C ILE A 1 -3.56 10.59 -24.56
N GLY A 2 -3.38 9.47 -25.24
CA GLY A 2 -2.48 8.39 -24.82
C GLY A 2 -1.58 7.99 -25.98
N VAL A 3 -0.43 7.38 -25.69
CA VAL A 3 0.52 6.89 -26.69
C VAL A 3 0.77 5.42 -26.42
N VAL A 4 0.76 4.61 -27.49
CA VAL A 4 1.16 3.20 -27.45
C VAL A 4 2.59 3.11 -27.98
N VAL A 5 3.47 2.50 -27.19
CA VAL A 5 4.88 2.28 -27.55
C VAL A 5 5.11 0.77 -27.61
N GLU A 6 5.50 0.29 -28.78
CA GLU A 6 5.86 -1.12 -29.02
C GLU A 6 7.36 -1.20 -29.31
N ASP A 7 8.06 -2.02 -28.52
CA ASP A 7 9.49 -2.23 -28.70
C ASP A 7 9.79 -2.97 -30.00
N LYS A 8 10.79 -2.47 -30.75
CA LYS A 8 11.40 -3.17 -31.90
C LYS A 8 12.74 -3.82 -31.55
N GLY A 9 13.35 -3.40 -30.44
CA GLY A 9 14.62 -3.90 -29.94
C GLY A 9 14.40 -4.74 -28.70
N PHE A 10 14.95 -5.95 -28.71
CA PHE A 10 14.79 -6.91 -27.62
C PHE A 10 16.12 -7.19 -26.93
N ILE A 11 16.03 -7.56 -25.65
CA ILE A 11 17.16 -8.00 -24.84
C ILE A 11 16.82 -9.31 -24.15
N ASP A 12 17.84 -10.15 -23.98
CA ASP A 12 17.72 -11.42 -23.28
C ASP A 12 17.18 -11.21 -21.86
N SER A 13 16.19 -11.99 -21.46
CA SER A 13 15.45 -11.88 -20.20
C SER A 13 14.84 -13.23 -19.82
N SER A 14 13.99 -13.22 -18.79
CA SER A 14 13.21 -14.39 -18.41
C SER A 14 11.79 -14.00 -18.02
N MET A 15 10.85 -14.92 -18.28
CA MET A 15 9.45 -14.78 -17.93
C MET A 15 8.94 -16.13 -17.43
N GLY A 16 8.55 -16.21 -16.16
CA GLY A 16 8.08 -17.45 -15.53
C GLY A 16 9.17 -18.52 -15.46
N GLY A 17 10.42 -18.10 -15.26
CA GLY A 17 11.59 -18.99 -15.20
C GLY A 17 12.05 -19.54 -16.55
N LYS A 18 11.44 -19.10 -17.66
CA LYS A 18 11.84 -19.48 -19.03
C LYS A 18 12.57 -18.31 -19.69
N HIS A 19 13.51 -18.63 -20.57
CA HIS A 19 14.16 -17.63 -21.43
C HIS A 19 13.10 -16.85 -22.23
N TRP A 20 13.29 -15.54 -22.31
CA TRP A 20 12.36 -14.62 -22.97
C TRP A 20 13.11 -13.43 -23.56
N GLU A 21 12.69 -12.96 -24.73
CA GLU A 21 13.20 -11.71 -25.32
C GLU A 21 12.29 -10.53 -24.93
N ALA A 22 12.77 -9.69 -24.00
CA ALA A 22 12.00 -8.56 -23.50
C ALA A 22 12.28 -7.29 -24.30
N GLY A 23 11.23 -6.51 -24.57
CA GLY A 23 11.36 -5.18 -25.18
C GLY A 23 12.23 -4.27 -24.31
N LYS A 24 13.22 -3.61 -24.94
CA LYS A 24 14.24 -2.83 -24.21
C LYS A 24 13.62 -1.67 -23.42
N PHE A 25 12.68 -0.94 -24.01
CA PHE A 25 12.02 0.19 -23.36
C PHE A 25 11.05 -0.28 -22.27
N ALA A 26 10.16 -1.23 -22.58
CA ALA A 26 9.19 -1.72 -21.61
C ALA A 26 9.87 -2.35 -20.38
N LEU A 27 10.94 -3.13 -20.59
CA LEU A 27 11.68 -3.74 -19.50
C LEU A 27 12.42 -2.69 -18.64
N SER A 28 13.10 -1.72 -19.26
CA SER A 28 13.83 -0.70 -18.50
C SER A 28 12.88 0.19 -17.68
N LEU A 29 11.74 0.59 -18.26
CA LEU A 29 10.71 1.36 -17.57
C LEU A 29 10.15 0.57 -16.37
N ARG A 30 9.79 -0.71 -16.59
CA ARG A 30 9.26 -1.57 -15.51
C ARG A 30 10.27 -1.73 -14.39
N LEU A 31 11.53 -2.03 -14.70
CA LEU A 31 12.59 -2.19 -13.69
C LEU A 31 12.81 -0.90 -12.90
N SER A 32 12.80 0.26 -13.58
CA SER A 32 12.91 1.56 -12.91
C SER A 32 11.77 1.76 -11.90
N LEU A 33 10.52 1.61 -12.34
CA LEU A 33 9.34 1.80 -11.49
C LEU A 33 9.31 0.82 -10.32
N TRP A 34 9.56 -0.46 -10.59
CA TRP A 34 9.55 -1.49 -9.54
C TRP A 34 10.70 -1.30 -8.55
N SER A 35 11.88 -0.89 -9.01
CA SER A 35 13.00 -0.61 -8.12
C SER A 35 12.69 0.54 -7.16
N GLU A 36 12.01 1.58 -7.62
CA GLU A 36 11.54 2.68 -6.80
C GLU A 36 10.48 2.22 -5.80
N HIS A 37 9.42 1.55 -6.26
CA HIS A 37 8.33 1.12 -5.38
C HIS A 37 8.74 0.07 -4.34
N LEU A 38 9.73 -0.77 -4.65
CA LEU A 38 10.25 -1.80 -3.75
C LEU A 38 11.49 -1.35 -2.97
N GLY A 39 12.00 -0.14 -3.22
CA GLY A 39 13.21 0.38 -2.60
C GLY A 39 14.48 -0.45 -2.90
N LEU A 40 14.59 -1.03 -4.09
CA LEU A 40 15.73 -1.85 -4.52
C LEU A 40 16.81 -0.99 -5.16
N ARG A 41 18.09 -1.30 -4.91
CA ARG A 41 19.22 -0.55 -5.50
C ARG A 41 20.29 -1.49 -6.04
N GLY A 42 21.00 -1.03 -7.07
CA GLY A 42 22.14 -1.75 -7.65
C GLY A 42 21.77 -3.17 -8.09
N ALA A 43 22.51 -4.16 -7.58
CA ALA A 43 22.33 -5.56 -7.92
C ALA A 43 20.99 -6.18 -7.46
N GLU A 44 20.28 -5.55 -6.52
CA GLU A 44 18.96 -6.05 -6.09
C GLU A 44 17.90 -5.98 -7.19
N VAL A 45 18.09 -5.11 -8.20
CA VAL A 45 17.17 -4.97 -9.32
C VAL A 45 17.10 -6.25 -10.16
N ASP A 46 18.15 -7.08 -10.14
CA ASP A 46 18.13 -8.36 -10.86
C ASP A 46 17.16 -9.37 -10.24
N LEU A 47 16.80 -9.23 -8.95
CA LEU A 47 15.81 -10.09 -8.27
C LEU A 47 14.39 -9.92 -8.84
N ILE A 48 14.12 -8.80 -9.49
CA ILE A 48 12.82 -8.47 -10.09
C ILE A 48 12.86 -8.53 -11.62
N ARG A 49 13.91 -9.12 -12.19
CA ARG A 49 14.09 -9.23 -13.65
C ARG A 49 12.98 -10.06 -14.29
N ASP A 50 12.61 -11.18 -13.67
CA ASP A 50 11.46 -11.98 -14.04
C ASP A 50 10.23 -11.56 -13.21
N PRO A 51 9.26 -10.83 -13.79
CA PRO A 51 8.18 -10.23 -13.02
C PRO A 51 7.12 -11.23 -12.53
N VAL A 52 7.09 -12.46 -13.05
CA VAL A 52 5.96 -13.40 -12.83
C VAL A 52 6.33 -14.67 -12.09
N THR A 53 7.61 -14.84 -11.72
CA THR A 53 7.99 -15.95 -10.83
C THR A 53 7.40 -15.77 -9.44
N ASP A 54 7.13 -16.89 -8.76
CA ASP A 54 6.63 -16.87 -7.38
C ASP A 54 7.59 -16.15 -6.42
N SER A 55 8.91 -16.28 -6.62
CA SER A 55 9.90 -15.54 -5.84
C SER A 55 9.73 -14.03 -5.96
N THR A 56 9.52 -13.53 -7.17
CA THR A 56 9.38 -12.10 -7.41
C THR A 56 7.99 -11.60 -6.99
N TYR A 57 6.92 -12.30 -7.36
CA TYR A 57 5.55 -11.86 -7.07
C TYR A 57 5.15 -12.04 -5.60
N LYS A 58 5.39 -13.22 -5.02
CA LYS A 58 4.96 -13.52 -3.65
C LYS A 58 5.97 -13.01 -2.62
N ASN A 59 7.25 -13.33 -2.80
CA ASN A 59 8.26 -13.12 -1.77
C ASN A 59 8.87 -11.71 -1.80
N ILE A 60 8.75 -10.98 -2.91
CA ILE A 60 9.21 -9.59 -3.02
C ILE A 60 8.00 -8.67 -3.07
N TRP A 61 7.24 -8.67 -4.18
CA TRP A 61 6.15 -7.71 -4.40
C TRP A 61 5.09 -7.75 -3.30
N THR A 62 4.46 -8.92 -3.10
CA THR A 62 3.37 -9.07 -2.13
C THR A 62 3.88 -8.97 -0.69
N ALA A 63 5.04 -9.55 -0.38
CA ALA A 63 5.62 -9.51 0.96
C ALA A 63 5.99 -8.08 1.39
N THR A 64 6.62 -7.30 0.52
CA THR A 64 6.93 -5.88 0.78
C THR A 64 5.65 -5.09 0.99
N ALA A 65 4.66 -5.25 0.10
CA ALA A 65 3.37 -4.55 0.21
C ALA A 65 2.68 -4.83 1.56
N LYS A 66 2.61 -6.11 1.97
CA LYS A 66 2.00 -6.52 3.25
C LYS A 66 2.78 -5.98 4.44
N THR A 67 4.10 -6.09 4.41
CA THR A 67 4.96 -5.64 5.51
C THR A 67 4.83 -4.13 5.72
N ASN A 68 4.91 -3.35 4.64
CA ASN A 68 4.73 -1.91 4.70
C ASN A 68 3.32 -1.55 5.19
N THR A 69 2.27 -2.18 4.68
CA THR A 69 0.89 -1.96 5.16
C THR A 69 0.76 -2.18 6.67
N THR A 70 1.31 -3.28 7.19
CA THR A 70 1.28 -3.54 8.64
C THR A 70 2.04 -2.47 9.41
N ILE A 71 3.22 -2.06 8.94
CA ILE A 71 4.00 -0.99 9.61
C ILE A 71 3.23 0.34 9.63
N TYR A 72 2.67 0.76 8.49
CA TYR A 72 1.88 2.00 8.43
C TYR A 72 0.63 1.93 9.30
N GLN A 73 -0.04 0.77 9.33
CA GLN A 73 -1.20 0.54 10.19
C GLN A 73 -0.82 0.60 11.68
N ASP A 74 0.29 -0.04 12.06
CA ASP A 74 0.79 -0.03 13.43
C ASP A 74 1.12 1.41 13.85
N VAL A 75 1.96 2.11 13.08
CA VAL A 75 2.52 3.41 13.44
C VAL A 75 1.51 4.54 13.36
N PHE A 76 0.69 4.58 12.31
CA PHE A 76 -0.17 5.73 12.03
C PHE A 76 -1.66 5.41 12.14
N SER A 77 -2.05 4.14 12.18
CA SER A 77 -3.44 3.72 12.07
C SER A 77 -4.18 4.41 10.91
N CYS A 78 -3.46 4.55 9.79
CA CYS A 78 -3.90 5.32 8.63
C CYS A 78 -5.19 4.74 8.02
N ILE A 79 -5.97 5.62 7.38
CA ILE A 79 -7.13 5.23 6.58
C ILE A 79 -6.84 5.49 5.10
N PRO A 80 -7.37 4.69 4.16
CA PRO A 80 -8.22 3.51 4.37
C PRO A 80 -7.48 2.28 4.93
N ASN A 81 -8.19 1.37 5.59
CA ASN A 81 -7.65 0.08 6.07
C ASN A 81 -8.74 -1.00 6.23
N ASP A 82 -8.34 -2.27 6.26
CA ASP A 82 -9.26 -3.42 6.34
C ASP A 82 -9.81 -3.70 7.76
N LEU A 83 -9.50 -2.86 8.75
CA LEU A 83 -10.04 -2.98 10.12
C LEU A 83 -11.36 -2.21 10.29
N ILE A 84 -11.64 -1.25 9.40
CA ILE A 84 -12.81 -0.37 9.49
C ILE A 84 -13.82 -0.75 8.40
N HIS A 85 -14.86 -1.49 8.77
CA HIS A 85 -15.87 -1.98 7.81
C HIS A 85 -17.11 -1.08 7.70
N SER A 86 -17.26 -0.05 8.53
CA SER A 86 -18.47 0.80 8.56
C SER A 86 -18.20 2.25 8.93
N ARG A 87 -19.14 3.15 8.61
CA ARG A 87 -19.09 4.58 8.98
C ARG A 87 -19.11 4.76 10.50
N SER A 88 -19.83 3.92 11.24
CA SER A 88 -19.84 3.97 12.71
C SER A 88 -18.49 3.58 13.31
N SER A 89 -17.88 2.49 12.82
CA SER A 89 -16.52 2.08 13.21
C SER A 89 -15.50 3.17 12.91
N LEU A 90 -15.61 3.84 11.75
CA LEU A 90 -14.74 4.94 11.38
C LEU A 90 -14.84 6.10 12.38
N ARG A 91 -16.07 6.55 12.70
CA ARG A 91 -16.28 7.64 13.68
C ARG A 91 -15.77 7.28 15.07
N GLN A 92 -15.97 6.04 15.51
CA GLN A 92 -15.46 5.56 16.79
C GLN A 92 -13.94 5.57 16.82
N CYS A 93 -13.29 5.07 15.77
CA CYS A 93 -11.83 5.10 15.61
C CYS A 93 -11.30 6.53 15.65
N MET A 94 -11.91 7.46 14.89
CA MET A 94 -11.52 8.87 14.88
C MET A 94 -11.69 9.53 16.25
N SER A 95 -12.79 9.26 16.97
CA SER A 95 -13.00 9.78 18.32
C SER A 95 -11.92 9.28 19.29
N PHE A 96 -11.66 7.98 19.26
CA PHE A 96 -10.65 7.35 20.11
C PHE A 96 -9.26 8.00 19.91
N TRP A 97 -8.84 8.18 18.66
CA TRP A 97 -7.54 8.79 18.38
C TRP A 97 -7.49 10.28 18.70
N ARG A 98 -8.54 11.04 18.41
CA ARG A 98 -8.62 12.45 18.83
C ARG A 98 -8.46 12.60 20.35
N ASP A 99 -9.07 11.70 21.12
CA ASP A 99 -8.99 11.75 22.58
C ASP A 99 -7.63 11.24 23.11
N LYS A 100 -6.98 10.27 22.43
CA LYS A 100 -5.68 9.69 22.83
C LYS A 100 -4.47 10.56 22.46
N ILE A 101 -4.45 11.13 21.26
CA ILE A 101 -3.28 11.82 20.69
C ILE A 101 -3.58 13.27 20.25
N GLY A 102 -4.79 13.78 20.50
CA GLY A 102 -5.18 15.16 20.17
C GLY A 102 -5.49 15.41 18.70
N HIS A 103 -5.23 14.44 17.82
CA HIS A 103 -5.40 14.54 16.36
C HIS A 103 -6.01 13.26 15.80
N THR A 104 -6.58 13.34 14.59
CA THR A 104 -7.08 12.17 13.88
C THR A 104 -6.01 11.56 12.96
N THR A 105 -6.11 10.28 12.61
CA THR A 105 -5.14 9.59 11.73
C THR A 105 -5.07 10.17 10.31
N ILE A 106 -6.06 11.00 9.96
CA ILE A 106 -6.14 11.80 8.73
C ILE A 106 -5.38 13.12 8.83
N ASP A 107 -5.07 13.61 10.03
CA ASP A 107 -4.68 15.01 10.17
C ASP A 107 -3.31 15.29 9.56
N LEU A 108 -2.26 14.51 9.82
CA LEU A 108 -0.91 14.87 9.32
C LEU A 108 0.10 13.71 9.22
N GLY A 109 -0.34 12.45 9.36
CA GLY A 109 0.61 11.32 9.47
C GLY A 109 1.46 11.39 10.74
N ILE A 110 0.88 11.86 11.85
CA ILE A 110 1.56 11.97 13.14
C ILE A 110 1.50 10.61 13.83
N ALA A 111 2.68 10.06 14.15
CA ALA A 111 2.79 8.86 14.97
C ALA A 111 2.61 9.20 16.47
N PRO A 112 1.98 8.33 17.28
CA PRO A 112 1.97 8.49 18.73
C PRO A 112 3.39 8.41 19.30
N GLU A 113 3.67 9.07 20.43
CA GLU A 113 5.01 9.04 21.06
C GLU A 113 5.46 7.62 21.45
N ASN A 114 4.52 6.75 21.82
CA ASN A 114 4.79 5.36 22.17
C ASN A 114 3.79 4.43 21.50
N LEU A 115 4.30 3.39 20.83
CA LEU A 115 3.47 2.36 20.23
C LEU A 115 3.14 1.27 21.26
N GLU A 116 1.85 1.06 21.53
CA GLU A 116 1.38 -0.08 22.33
C GLU A 116 1.14 -1.28 21.40
N SER A 117 2.10 -2.21 21.34
CA SER A 117 1.89 -3.48 20.64
C SER A 117 1.31 -4.52 21.61
N TYR A 118 0.12 -5.06 21.28
CA TYR A 118 -0.47 -6.16 22.02
C TYR A 118 -0.05 -7.47 21.36
N ARG A 119 0.99 -8.12 21.87
CA ARG A 119 1.26 -9.53 21.55
C ARG A 119 0.59 -10.38 22.62
N ASP A 120 -0.28 -11.25 22.15
CA ASP A 120 -1.04 -12.27 22.88
C ASP A 120 -0.34 -12.73 24.19
N GLY A 121 -0.83 -12.25 25.33
CA GLY A 121 -0.47 -12.74 26.67
C GLY A 121 0.73 -12.09 27.39
N ASP A 122 1.57 -11.30 26.73
CA ASP A 122 2.72 -10.62 27.36
C ASP A 122 2.51 -9.11 27.49
N ALA A 123 3.13 -8.50 28.50
CA ALA A 123 3.04 -7.06 28.78
C ALA A 123 3.35 -6.23 27.53
N ALA A 124 2.54 -5.20 27.27
CA ALA A 124 2.71 -4.29 26.14
C ALA A 124 4.13 -3.70 26.16
N VAL A 125 4.96 -4.11 25.21
CA VAL A 125 6.29 -3.52 25.02
C VAL A 125 6.07 -2.24 24.22
N ALA A 126 6.32 -1.11 24.88
CA ALA A 126 6.41 0.18 24.21
C ALA A 126 7.54 0.10 23.17
N CYS A 127 7.19 0.22 21.89
CA CYS A 127 8.14 0.27 20.80
C CYS A 127 8.21 1.69 20.27
N ASP A 128 9.42 2.17 19.98
CA ASP A 128 9.65 3.44 19.31
C ASP A 128 9.05 3.36 17.88
N PRO A 129 8.11 4.24 17.52
CA PRO A 129 7.54 4.28 16.17
C PRO A 129 8.61 4.43 15.08
N MET A 130 9.70 5.17 15.34
CA MET A 130 10.78 5.34 14.37
C MET A 130 11.51 4.03 14.10
N ALA A 131 11.80 3.25 15.15
CA ALA A 131 12.37 1.91 15.00
C ALA A 131 11.44 0.96 14.21
N ARG A 132 10.12 1.11 14.36
CA ARG A 132 9.15 0.33 13.55
C ARG A 132 9.19 0.73 12.08
N LEU A 133 9.38 2.03 11.79
CA LEU A 133 9.47 2.56 10.43
C LEU A 133 10.75 2.16 9.68
N GLU A 134 11.84 1.83 10.38
CA GLU A 134 13.06 1.31 9.74
C GLU A 134 12.83 0.02 8.94
N GLY A 135 11.75 -0.72 9.24
CA GLY A 135 11.35 -1.92 8.51
C GLY A 135 10.66 -1.65 7.16
N VAL A 136 10.30 -0.39 6.86
CA VAL A 136 9.64 -0.03 5.60
C VAL A 136 10.66 -0.05 4.46
N LYS A 137 10.30 -0.72 3.35
CA LYS A 137 11.13 -0.73 2.13
C LYS A 137 10.32 -0.26 0.94
N GLY A 138 10.79 0.80 0.27
CA GLY A 138 10.06 1.43 -0.83
C GLY A 138 8.72 2.02 -0.38
N ASN A 139 7.78 2.12 -1.32
CA ASN A 139 6.50 2.80 -1.13
C ASN A 139 5.29 1.89 -1.37
N LEU A 140 5.52 0.62 -1.72
CA LEU A 140 4.45 -0.31 -2.05
C LEU A 140 3.65 -0.69 -0.79
N VAL A 141 2.33 -0.60 -0.85
CA VAL A 141 1.39 -1.04 0.20
C VAL A 141 0.26 -1.84 -0.44
N SER A 142 -0.34 -2.74 0.33
CA SER A 142 -1.56 -3.45 -0.07
C SER A 142 -2.74 -2.48 -0.09
N PHE A 143 -3.51 -2.50 -1.17
CA PHE A 143 -4.75 -1.73 -1.26
C PHE A 143 -5.83 -2.40 -0.39
N PRO A 144 -6.49 -1.67 0.53
CA PRO A 144 -7.47 -2.24 1.44
C PRO A 144 -8.80 -2.49 0.71
N LEU A 145 -9.21 -3.75 0.64
CA LEU A 145 -10.42 -4.18 -0.08
C LEU A 145 -11.66 -4.26 0.83
N ASP A 146 -11.46 -4.36 2.14
CA ASP A 146 -12.53 -4.50 3.13
C ASP A 146 -12.87 -3.18 3.83
N PHE A 147 -12.16 -2.09 3.50
CA PHE A 147 -12.47 -0.77 4.01
C PHE A 147 -13.90 -0.36 3.64
N MET A 148 -14.72 -0.06 4.65
CA MET A 148 -16.12 0.34 4.53
C MET A 148 -17.00 -0.64 3.74
N CYS A 149 -16.64 -1.93 3.67
CA CYS A 149 -17.36 -2.92 2.86
C CYS A 149 -18.81 -3.19 3.29
N LYS A 150 -19.25 -2.71 4.47
CA LYS A 150 -20.64 -2.82 4.96
C LYS A 150 -21.49 -1.58 4.65
N GLU A 151 -20.95 -0.62 3.91
CA GLU A 151 -21.61 0.65 3.60
C GLU A 151 -21.96 0.74 2.12
N ASP A 152 -23.07 1.39 1.81
CA ASP A 152 -23.28 1.94 0.48
C ASP A 152 -22.50 3.25 0.39
N LEU A 153 -21.46 3.26 -0.44
CA LEU A 153 -20.58 4.41 -0.65
C LEU A 153 -21.11 5.39 -1.69
N ARG A 154 -22.25 5.09 -2.35
CA ARG A 154 -22.92 6.07 -3.20
C ARG A 154 -23.38 7.26 -2.35
N PRO A 155 -23.41 8.47 -2.93
CA PRO A 155 -23.95 9.62 -2.24
C PRO A 155 -25.36 9.35 -1.71
N GLY A 156 -25.66 9.81 -0.49
CA GLY A 156 -27.00 9.72 0.08
C GLY A 156 -27.92 10.81 -0.48
N TYR A 157 -29.24 10.61 -0.50
CA TYR A 157 -30.20 11.59 -1.04
C TYR A 157 -30.14 13.00 -0.42
N LYS A 158 -29.53 13.12 0.76
CA LYS A 158 -29.32 14.39 1.49
C LYS A 158 -28.03 15.11 1.07
N GLU A 159 -27.17 14.47 0.31
CA GLU A 159 -25.87 14.97 -0.13
C GLU A 159 -26.03 15.60 -1.51
N SER A 160 -25.29 16.69 -1.77
CA SER A 160 -25.36 17.41 -3.04
C SER A 160 -24.93 16.56 -4.22
N GLU A 161 -23.99 15.65 -3.96
CA GLU A 161 -23.38 14.69 -4.86
C GLU A 161 -24.39 13.66 -5.38
N TYR A 162 -25.49 13.43 -4.67
CA TYR A 162 -26.57 12.56 -5.14
C TYR A 162 -27.29 13.10 -6.38
N TYR A 163 -27.33 14.42 -6.53
CA TYR A 163 -27.96 15.07 -7.67
C TYR A 163 -26.99 15.29 -8.84
N ALA A 164 -25.71 14.97 -8.67
CA ALA A 164 -24.76 14.97 -9.77
C ALA A 164 -25.06 13.81 -10.73
N SER A 165 -24.86 14.04 -12.02
CA SER A 165 -24.94 12.98 -13.01
C SER A 165 -23.97 11.87 -12.65
N SER A 166 -24.37 10.60 -12.79
CA SER A 166 -23.48 9.46 -12.53
C SER A 166 -22.20 9.51 -13.37
N GLN A 167 -22.23 10.17 -14.54
CA GLN A 167 -21.07 10.41 -15.40
C GLN A 167 -20.00 11.30 -14.75
N VAL A 168 -20.28 11.97 -13.64
CA VAL A 168 -19.26 12.73 -12.89
C VAL A 168 -18.32 11.78 -12.14
N PHE A 169 -18.80 10.58 -11.80
CA PHE A 169 -18.06 9.61 -10.99
C PHE A 169 -17.52 8.41 -11.81
N HIS A 170 -17.74 8.39 -13.13
CA HIS A 170 -17.37 7.32 -14.05
C HIS A 170 -16.54 7.87 -15.22
#